data_AF-A0A8H7CQ02-F1
#
_entry.id   AF-A0A8H7CQ02-F1
#
_cell.length_a   1.000
_cell.length_b   1.000
_cell.length_c   1.000
_cell.angle_alpha   90.00
_cell.angle_beta   90.00
_cell.angle_gamma   90.00
#
_symmetry.space_group_name_H-M   'P 1'
#
loop_
_entity.id
_entity.type
_entity.pdbx_description
1 polymer ?
#
loop_
_entity_poly.entity_id
_entity_poly.type
_entity_poly.pdbx_seq_one_letter_code
_entity_poly.pdbx_strand_id
1 'polypeptide(L)'
;MRFAILASFLLAGASLVVAEDFRELFAIPTGDTMAAFTTNFVATCSTWYPAENGDSLHLLEARVTPGDFQGKNVDTEALVVCTWVGPNEGDPVQDFTAAVAEAVGATPISG
;
A
#
# COMPACT_ATOMS: atom_id res chain seq x y z
N MET A 1 -21.97 -42.61 -42.54
CA MET A 1 -20.69 -41.95 -42.87
C MET A 1 -20.44 -40.89 -41.81
N ARG A 2 -19.25 -40.91 -41.23
CA ARG A 2 -18.77 -40.04 -40.15
C ARG A 2 -18.49 -38.65 -40.71
N PHE A 3 -18.88 -37.58 -40.01
CA PHE A 3 -18.10 -36.34 -39.96
C PHE A 3 -18.31 -35.68 -38.60
N ALA A 4 -17.39 -35.97 -37.67
CA ALA A 4 -17.26 -35.25 -36.41
C ALA A 4 -16.46 -33.98 -36.67
N ILE A 5 -17.06 -32.81 -36.46
CA ILE A 5 -16.37 -31.53 -36.47
C ILE A 5 -15.88 -31.28 -35.04
N LEU A 6 -14.58 -31.48 -34.81
CA LEU A 6 -13.88 -31.09 -33.58
C LEU A 6 -13.64 -29.57 -33.64
N ALA A 7 -14.45 -28.79 -32.93
CA ALA A 7 -14.16 -27.40 -32.65
C ALA A 7 -13.29 -27.31 -31.40
N SER A 8 -11.97 -27.21 -31.60
CA SER A 8 -11.01 -26.96 -30.54
C SER A 8 -11.16 -25.54 -29.99
N PHE A 9 -11.84 -25.39 -28.87
CA PHE A 9 -11.82 -24.17 -28.07
C PHE A 9 -10.47 -24.05 -27.36
N LEU A 10 -9.53 -23.32 -27.95
CA LEU A 10 -8.33 -22.82 -27.28
C LEU A 10 -8.76 -21.64 -26.38
N LEU A 11 -9.11 -21.92 -25.12
CA LEU A 11 -9.14 -20.87 -24.10
C LEU A 11 -7.69 -20.52 -23.75
N ALA A 12 -7.22 -19.40 -24.26
CA ALA A 12 -6.04 -18.74 -23.74
C ALA A 12 -6.35 -18.25 -22.32
N GLY A 13 -5.76 -18.91 -21.32
CA GLY A 13 -5.76 -18.44 -19.95
C GLY A 13 -4.90 -17.18 -19.86
N ALA A 14 -5.52 -16.01 -20.02
CA ALA A 14 -4.91 -14.77 -19.59
C ALA A 14 -4.97 -14.73 -18.06
N SER A 15 -3.83 -14.99 -17.41
CA SER A 15 -3.66 -14.73 -15.98
C SER A 15 -3.87 -13.23 -15.76
N LEU A 16 -4.99 -12.85 -15.17
CA LEU A 16 -5.22 -11.48 -14.73
C LEU A 16 -4.27 -11.23 -13.56
N VAL A 17 -3.17 -10.52 -13.81
CA VAL A 17 -2.37 -9.92 -12.73
C VAL A 17 -3.24 -8.82 -12.16
N VAL A 18 -3.85 -9.07 -11.00
CA VAL A 18 -4.56 -8.04 -10.24
C VAL A 18 -3.48 -7.23 -9.54
N ALA A 19 -3.28 -5.99 -9.95
CA ALA A 19 -2.46 -5.06 -9.19
C ALA A 19 -3.29 -4.59 -7.99
N GLU A 20 -2.94 -5.05 -6.80
CA GLU A 20 -3.60 -4.60 -5.58
C GLU A 20 -3.04 -3.21 -5.20
N ASP A 21 -3.95 -2.26 -4.96
CA ASP A 21 -3.61 -0.92 -4.50
C ASP A 21 -3.82 -0.85 -2.99
N PHE A 22 -2.71 -0.70 -2.28
CA PHE A 22 -2.68 -0.76 -0.82
C PHE A 22 -2.59 0.61 -0.15
N ARG A 23 -2.76 1.67 -0.95
CA ARG A 23 -2.67 3.03 -0.43
C ARG A 23 -3.94 3.37 0.34
N GLU A 24 -3.75 3.89 1.53
CA GLU A 24 -4.82 4.39 2.39
C GLU A 24 -4.81 5.92 2.43
N LEU A 25 -5.99 6.55 2.48
CA LEU A 25 -6.12 8.01 2.46
C LEU A 25 -6.19 8.60 3.86
N PHE A 26 -5.31 9.55 4.15
CA PHE A 26 -5.23 10.26 5.42
C PHE A 26 -5.17 11.78 5.24
N ALA A 27 -5.73 12.52 6.20
CA ALA A 27 -5.46 13.93 6.37
C ALA A 27 -4.13 14.10 7.12
N ILE A 28 -3.25 14.97 6.63
CA ILE A 28 -1.98 15.27 7.30
C ILE A 28 -2.21 16.15 8.54
N PRO A 29 -1.31 16.13 9.54
CA PRO A 29 -1.44 16.96 10.73
C PRO A 29 -1.57 18.45 10.40
N THR A 30 -2.48 19.15 11.08
CA THR A 30 -2.62 20.60 10.91
C THR A 30 -1.33 21.31 11.29
N GLY A 31 -0.78 22.10 10.37
CA GLY A 31 0.47 22.84 10.58
C GLY A 31 1.73 22.14 10.06
N ASP A 32 1.62 20.88 9.67
CA ASP A 32 2.70 20.19 8.95
C ASP A 32 2.68 20.54 7.46
N THR A 33 3.84 20.46 6.83
CA THR A 33 3.96 20.49 5.37
C THR A 33 3.98 19.07 4.84
N MET A 34 3.51 18.86 3.59
CA MET A 34 3.57 17.54 2.95
C MET A 34 4.99 16.94 2.94
N ALA A 35 6.03 17.76 2.83
CA ALA A 35 7.42 17.32 2.88
C ALA A 35 7.84 16.83 4.28
N ALA A 36 7.43 17.55 5.33
CA ALA A 36 7.70 17.15 6.72
C ALA A 36 6.93 15.87 7.07
N PHE A 37 5.64 15.81 6.72
CA PHE A 37 4.82 14.62 6.87
C PHE A 37 5.42 13.40 6.17
N THR A 38 5.82 13.55 4.90
CA THR A 38 6.45 12.46 4.13
C THR A 38 7.72 11.95 4.80
N THR A 39 8.58 12.86 5.27
CA THR A 39 9.82 12.49 5.96
C THR A 39 9.54 11.73 7.24
N ASN A 40 8.60 12.21 8.06
CA ASN A 40 8.22 11.59 9.32
C ASN A 40 7.55 10.23 9.09
N PHE A 41 6.61 10.12 8.16
CA PHE A 41 5.91 8.88 7.85
C PHE A 41 6.90 7.80 7.37
N VAL A 42 7.80 8.14 6.43
CA VAL A 42 8.78 7.18 5.91
C VAL A 42 9.77 6.75 6.99
N ALA A 43 10.26 7.70 7.80
CA ALA A 43 11.16 7.39 8.90
C ALA A 43 10.48 6.48 9.93
N THR A 44 9.27 6.81 10.38
CA THR A 44 8.50 6.01 11.34
C THR A 44 8.13 4.65 10.76
N CYS A 45 7.71 4.57 9.50
CA CYS A 45 7.43 3.30 8.83
C CYS A 45 8.68 2.42 8.81
N SER A 46 9.86 2.96 8.48
CA SER A 46 11.11 2.19 8.37
C SER A 46 11.62 1.61 9.69
N THR A 47 11.22 2.21 10.82
CA THR A 47 11.61 1.79 12.17
C THR A 47 10.43 1.22 12.95
N TRP A 48 9.28 0.99 12.30
CA TRP A 48 8.08 0.54 12.97
C TRP A 48 8.30 -0.82 13.64
N TYR A 49 7.63 -1.01 14.77
CA TYR A 49 7.89 -2.06 15.77
C TYR A 49 7.79 -3.54 15.32
N PRO A 50 7.21 -3.94 14.17
CA PRO A 50 7.37 -5.30 13.65
C PRO A 50 8.82 -5.71 13.42
N ALA A 51 9.74 -4.74 13.33
CA ALA A 51 11.18 -4.99 13.21
C ALA A 51 11.87 -5.41 14.52
N GLU A 52 11.32 -5.11 15.71
CA GLU A 52 12.04 -5.26 16.99
C GLU A 52 11.72 -6.54 17.78
N ASN A 53 10.56 -7.18 17.57
CA ASN A 53 10.09 -8.30 18.41
C ASN A 53 10.06 -9.70 17.76
N GLY A 54 10.62 -9.83 16.56
CA GLY A 54 10.75 -11.12 15.88
C GLY A 54 9.61 -11.41 14.92
N ASP A 55 9.90 -11.32 13.63
CA ASP A 55 9.99 -12.49 12.74
C ASP A 55 10.24 -12.00 11.32
N SER A 56 11.52 -11.78 10.99
CA SER A 56 12.02 -11.74 9.61
C SER A 56 11.23 -10.88 8.60
N LEU A 57 10.57 -9.82 9.06
CA LEU A 57 9.92 -8.86 8.19
C LEU A 57 10.95 -7.84 7.70
N HIS A 58 10.95 -7.59 6.40
CA HIS A 58 11.75 -6.56 5.76
C HIS A 58 10.82 -5.50 5.19
N LEU A 59 11.21 -4.22 5.31
CA LEU A 59 10.43 -3.14 4.71
C LEU A 59 10.39 -3.33 3.20
N LEU A 60 9.18 -3.46 2.66
CA LEU A 60 8.95 -3.56 1.23
C LEU A 60 8.72 -2.18 0.63
N GLU A 61 7.83 -1.39 1.23
CA GLU A 61 7.49 -0.07 0.74
C GLU A 61 7.10 0.87 1.89
N ALA A 62 7.62 2.09 1.82
CA ALA A 62 7.14 3.23 2.57
C ALA A 62 6.97 4.38 1.58
N ARG A 63 5.73 4.78 1.29
CA ARG A 63 5.45 5.83 0.31
C ARG A 63 4.30 6.72 0.77
N VAL A 64 4.45 8.01 0.45
CA VAL A 64 3.41 9.02 0.53
C VAL A 64 3.19 9.58 -0.87
N THR A 65 1.93 9.60 -1.31
CA THR A 65 1.50 10.25 -2.55
C THR A 65 0.58 11.41 -2.17
N PRO A 66 0.97 12.66 -2.41
CA PRO A 66 0.14 13.81 -2.07
C PRO A 66 -1.20 13.80 -2.79
N GLY A 67 -2.25 14.13 -2.05
CA GLY A 67 -3.62 14.26 -2.51
C GLY A 67 -4.49 13.03 -2.32
N ASP A 68 -5.77 13.19 -2.65
CA ASP A 68 -6.78 12.14 -2.64
C ASP A 68 -6.66 11.19 -3.85
N PHE A 69 -7.56 10.21 -3.96
CA PHE A 69 -7.65 9.31 -5.10
C PHE A 69 -7.93 10.02 -6.46
N GLN A 70 -8.28 11.31 -6.44
CA GLN A 70 -8.46 12.16 -7.63
C GLN A 70 -7.28 13.12 -7.88
N GLY A 71 -6.26 13.12 -7.02
CA GLY A 71 -5.13 14.05 -7.08
C GLY A 71 -5.44 15.48 -6.58
N LYS A 72 -6.51 15.66 -5.80
CA LYS A 72 -6.88 16.93 -5.14
C LYS A 72 -6.33 16.97 -3.72
N ASN A 73 -6.49 18.11 -3.04
CA ASN A 73 -6.13 18.26 -1.62
C ASN A 73 -4.64 17.95 -1.30
N VAL A 74 -3.74 18.21 -2.26
CA VAL A 74 -2.32 17.82 -2.19
C VAL A 74 -1.52 18.40 -1.03
N ASP A 75 -2.04 19.46 -0.39
CA ASP A 75 -1.41 20.09 0.77
C ASP A 75 -2.01 19.61 2.10
N THR A 76 -3.11 18.87 2.08
CA THR A 76 -3.89 18.52 3.28
C THR A 76 -4.17 17.03 3.42
N GLU A 77 -4.07 16.27 2.33
CA GLU A 77 -4.38 14.84 2.27
C GLU A 77 -3.28 14.09 1.54
N ALA A 78 -3.09 12.82 1.88
CA ALA A 78 -2.17 11.94 1.20
C ALA A 78 -2.63 10.48 1.22
N LEU A 79 -2.36 9.82 0.11
CA LEU A 79 -2.39 8.37 -0.01
C LEU A 79 -1.07 7.80 0.50
N VAL A 80 -1.11 7.03 1.58
CA VAL A 80 0.08 6.47 2.24
C VAL A 80 0.08 4.95 2.21
N VAL A 81 1.27 4.36 2.21
CA VAL A 81 1.45 2.91 2.28
C VAL A 81 2.72 2.60 3.07
N CYS A 82 2.59 1.69 4.04
CA CYS A 82 3.70 1.12 4.81
C CYS A 82 3.55 -0.40 4.81
N THR A 83 4.25 -1.06 3.89
CA THR A 83 4.19 -2.51 3.72
C THR A 83 5.52 -3.15 4.04
N TRP A 84 5.42 -4.32 4.66
CA TRP A 84 6.53 -5.17 5.03
C TRP A 84 6.35 -6.53 4.36
N VAL A 85 7.40 -7.32 4.24
CA VAL A 85 7.31 -8.67 3.68
C VAL A 85 8.07 -9.64 4.55
N GLY A 86 7.54 -10.84 4.74
CA GLY A 86 8.22 -11.89 5.50
C GLY A 86 9.46 -12.47 4.80
N PRO A 87 10.19 -13.37 5.48
CA PRO A 87 11.47 -13.92 5.01
C PRO A 87 11.34 -14.71 3.71
N ASN A 88 10.15 -15.23 3.45
CA ASN A 88 9.87 -16.11 2.33
C ASN A 88 9.24 -15.36 1.14
N GLU A 89 9.30 -14.02 1.14
CA GLU A 89 8.93 -13.13 0.02
C GLU A 89 7.57 -13.41 -0.64
N GLY A 90 6.63 -13.99 0.12
CA GLY A 90 5.36 -14.48 -0.42
C GLY A 90 4.30 -13.40 -0.55
N ASP A 91 3.98 -12.72 0.54
CA ASP A 91 2.85 -11.78 0.62
C ASP A 91 3.22 -10.52 1.44
N PRO A 92 2.88 -9.31 0.94
CA PRO A 92 3.00 -8.07 1.71
C PRO A 92 2.10 -8.08 2.96
N VAL A 93 2.66 -7.66 4.10
CA VAL A 93 2.01 -7.40 5.37
C VAL A 93 1.78 -5.91 5.51
N GLN A 94 0.53 -5.51 5.75
CA GLN A 94 0.05 -4.13 5.50
C GLN A 94 -0.65 -3.51 6.70
N ASP A 95 -0.83 -4.31 7.75
CA ASP A 95 -1.55 -3.96 8.99
C ASP A 95 -0.90 -2.78 9.76
N PHE A 96 0.19 -2.23 9.24
CA PHE A 96 0.98 -1.17 9.84
C PHE A 96 0.68 0.21 9.27
N THR A 97 0.13 0.33 8.05
CA THR A 97 -0.06 1.63 7.37
C THR A 97 -0.86 2.60 8.24
N ALA A 98 -2.04 2.21 8.69
CA ALA A 98 -2.87 3.04 9.54
C ALA A 98 -2.19 3.39 10.88
N ALA A 99 -1.57 2.40 11.53
CA ALA A 99 -0.92 2.60 12.83
C ALA A 99 0.28 3.57 12.75
N VAL A 100 1.08 3.47 11.68
CA VAL A 100 2.18 4.40 11.40
C VAL A 100 1.64 5.80 11.10
N ALA A 101 0.60 5.90 10.27
CA ALA A 101 -0.02 7.18 9.92
C ALA A 101 -0.56 7.91 11.16
N GLU A 102 -1.27 7.19 12.03
CA GLU A 102 -1.78 7.71 13.30
C GLU A 102 -0.64 8.11 14.25
N ALA A 103 0.46 7.35 14.29
CA ALA A 103 1.61 7.67 15.14
C ALA A 103 2.33 8.96 14.74
N VAL A 104 2.29 9.33 13.45
CA VAL A 104 2.77 10.63 12.97
C VAL A 104 1.69 11.72 12.99
N GLY A 105 0.53 11.44 13.60
CA GLY A 105 -0.55 12.40 13.83
C GLY A 105 -1.53 12.58 12.68
N ALA A 106 -1.46 11.73 11.64
CA ALA A 106 -2.44 11.76 10.56
C ALA A 106 -3.78 11.18 11.01
N THR A 107 -4.84 11.57 10.33
CA THR A 107 -6.21 11.08 10.65
C THR A 107 -6.83 10.42 9.43
N PRO A 108 -7.48 9.25 9.57
CA PRO A 108 -8.05 8.54 8.44
C PRO A 108 -9.18 9.35 7.81
N ILE A 109 -9.19 9.45 6.49
CA ILE A 109 -10.32 10.00 5.74
C ILE A 109 -11.18 8.84 5.28
N SER A 110 -12.41 8.79 5.77
CA SER A 110 -13.41 7.87 5.24
C SER A 110 -13.69 8.25 3.79
N GLY A 111 -13.32 7.37 2.86
CA GLY A 111 -13.70 7.46 1.45
C GLY A 111 -15.18 7.16 1.20
#